data_AF-A0A4R6GF77-F1
#
_entry.id   AF-A0A4R6GF77-F1
#
_cell.length_a   1.000
_cell.length_b   1.000
_cell.length_c   1.000
_cell.angle_alpha   90.00
_cell.angle_beta   90.00
_cell.angle_gamma   90.00
#
_symmetry.space_group_name_H-M   'P 1'
#
loop_
_entity.id
_entity.type
_entity.pdbx_description
1 polymer ?
#
loop_
_entity_poly.entity_id
_entity_poly.type
_entity_poly.pdbx_seq_one_letter_code
_entity_poly.pdbx_strand_id
1 'polypeptide(L)'
;MKNKILVNVRSIQVLRIMLSGIFLVASFNHLLNVQKTVKRIDQASFKGIAYFFGNPELLVMLSGIVMLIAGFGLLIGFKTRWVAAILLAVLIPITLTVQVGQITTLGPLFKNIAISGGLLFFILNDFTKTNNKYKRLIQLLKIFTMKKILFILTALTILSSLNMKAQHHDPDKNNYVILTKKIPQLQPILITAEELKIEDGNNFGDFQVIVCGQTVKGLSDKAAMKKFIDRAEKAGVSLKACGFSLNKFGVDPQEIPSKMDIVENGILHNFQLQKKGYFSIEL
;
A
#
# COMPACT_ATOMS: atom_id res chain seq x y z
N MET A 1 47.13 -1.78 9.29
CA MET A 1 46.74 -2.84 8.33
C MET A 1 45.27 -2.66 7.96
N LYS A 2 44.90 -2.66 6.68
CA LYS A 2 43.49 -2.76 6.30
C LYS A 2 43.07 -4.23 6.41
N ASN A 3 42.35 -4.58 7.46
CA ASN A 3 41.74 -5.91 7.58
C ASN A 3 40.80 -6.13 6.40
N LYS A 4 41.04 -7.19 5.63
CA LYS A 4 40.18 -7.58 4.51
C LYS A 4 39.20 -8.63 5.00
N ILE A 5 37.91 -8.35 4.86
CA ILE A 5 36.84 -9.33 5.11
C ILE A 5 36.67 -10.16 3.83
N LEU A 6 36.77 -11.49 3.96
CA LEU A 6 36.52 -12.41 2.86
C LEU A 6 35.02 -12.70 2.78
N VAL A 7 34.45 -12.58 1.58
CA VAL A 7 33.03 -12.81 1.31
C VAL A 7 32.86 -13.77 0.13
N ASN A 8 31.85 -14.64 0.22
CA ASN A 8 31.57 -15.62 -0.81
C ASN A 8 31.08 -14.95 -2.11
N VAL A 9 31.67 -15.33 -3.25
CA VAL A 9 31.25 -14.81 -4.57
C VAL A 9 29.77 -15.09 -4.86
N ARG A 10 29.25 -16.24 -4.39
CA ARG A 10 27.84 -16.60 -4.55
C ARG A 10 26.91 -15.69 -3.75
N SER A 11 27.28 -15.28 -2.54
CA SER A 11 26.44 -14.36 -1.76
C SER A 11 26.37 -12.98 -2.42
N ILE A 12 27.48 -12.50 -3.01
CA ILE A 12 27.51 -11.27 -3.80
C ILE A 12 26.61 -11.38 -5.04
N GLN A 13 26.61 -12.53 -5.72
CA GLN A 13 25.74 -12.77 -6.87
C GLN A 13 24.26 -12.80 -6.49
N VAL A 14 23.90 -13.49 -5.40
CA VAL A 14 22.52 -13.53 -4.89
C VAL A 14 22.05 -12.13 -4.54
N LEU A 15 22.84 -11.37 -3.75
CA LEU A 15 22.52 -10.00 -3.39
C LEU A 15 22.30 -9.13 -4.63
N ARG A 16 23.17 -9.25 -5.64
CA ARG A 16 23.05 -8.52 -6.91
C ARG A 16 21.75 -8.84 -7.63
N ILE A 17 21.40 -10.13 -7.77
CA ILE A 17 20.19 -10.56 -8.47
C ILE A 17 18.94 -10.05 -7.74
N MET A 18 18.88 -10.23 -6.42
CA MET A 18 17.74 -9.78 -5.61
C MET A 18 17.58 -8.27 -5.65
N LEU A 19 18.67 -7.52 -5.45
CA LEU A 19 18.65 -6.06 -5.45
C LEU A 19 18.27 -5.50 -6.83
N SER A 20 18.82 -6.07 -7.91
CA SER A 20 18.46 -5.68 -9.28
C SER A 20 17.00 -6.01 -9.59
N GLY A 21 16.51 -7.16 -9.14
CA GLY A 21 15.13 -7.59 -9.31
C GLY A 21 14.13 -6.58 -8.74
N ILE A 22 14.41 -6.00 -7.57
CA ILE A 22 13.57 -4.95 -6.97
C ILE A 22 13.41 -3.76 -7.92
N PHE A 23 14.52 -3.27 -8.50
CA PHE A 23 14.47 -2.13 -9.42
C PHE A 23 13.82 -2.47 -10.76
N LEU A 24 14.03 -3.67 -11.28
CA LEU A 24 13.40 -4.12 -12.52
C LEU A 24 11.87 -4.23 -12.36
N VAL A 25 11.39 -4.86 -11.28
CA VAL A 25 9.95 -4.94 -11.01
C VAL A 25 9.37 -3.56 -10.74
N ALA A 26 10.06 -2.71 -9.98
CA ALA A 26 9.64 -1.33 -9.74
C ALA A 26 9.51 -0.55 -11.06
N SER A 27 10.53 -0.61 -11.93
CA SER A 27 10.52 0.10 -13.20
C SER A 27 9.36 -0.32 -14.10
N PHE A 28 9.04 -1.61 -14.17
CA PHE A 28 7.91 -2.10 -14.96
C PHE A 28 6.58 -1.56 -14.44
N ASN A 29 6.40 -1.53 -13.12
CA ASN A 29 5.20 -0.96 -12.52
C ASN A 29 5.09 0.57 -12.75
N HIS A 30 6.20 1.31 -12.67
CA HIS A 30 6.23 2.75 -12.95
C HIS A 30 5.89 3.08 -14.40
N LEU A 31 6.27 2.23 -15.36
CA LEU A 31 6.03 2.43 -16.79
C LEU A 31 4.64 1.98 -17.24
N LEU A 32 4.08 0.92 -16.65
CA LEU A 32 2.74 0.43 -17.01
C LEU A 32 1.61 1.14 -16.26
N ASN A 33 1.83 1.53 -15.01
CA ASN A 33 0.82 2.10 -14.13
C ASN A 33 1.11 3.56 -13.79
N VAL A 34 1.47 4.37 -14.80
CA VAL A 34 1.86 5.78 -14.64
C VAL A 34 0.78 6.57 -13.91
N GLN A 35 -0.48 6.50 -14.39
CA GLN A 35 -1.61 7.22 -13.79
C GLN A 35 -1.86 6.82 -12.32
N LYS A 36 -1.79 5.52 -12.01
CA LYS A 36 -1.95 5.01 -10.64
C LYS A 36 -0.80 5.47 -9.73
N THR A 37 0.41 5.61 -10.26
CA THR A 37 1.58 6.08 -9.52
C THR A 37 1.52 7.59 -9.28
N VAL A 38 1.03 8.35 -10.26
CA VAL A 38 0.81 9.81 -10.15
C VAL A 38 -0.31 10.11 -9.17
N LYS A 39 -1.42 9.38 -9.22
CA LYS A 39 -2.52 9.49 -8.25
C LYS A 39 -2.05 9.30 -6.80
N ARG A 40 -1.08 8.41 -6.56
CA ARG A 40 -0.46 8.23 -5.23
C ARG A 40 0.37 9.44 -4.79
N ILE A 41 1.02 10.13 -5.73
CA ILE A 41 1.74 11.39 -5.46
C ILE A 41 0.74 12.50 -5.12
N ASP A 42 -0.37 12.58 -5.83
CA ASP A 42 -1.42 13.59 -5.61
C ASP A 42 -2.11 13.42 -4.25
N GLN A 43 -2.26 12.17 -3.81
CA GLN A 43 -2.81 11.81 -2.50
C GLN A 43 -1.80 11.95 -1.35
N ALA A 44 -0.52 12.20 -1.64
CA ALA A 44 0.51 12.30 -0.60
C ALA A 44 0.54 13.69 0.06
N SER A 45 0.77 13.72 1.37
CA SER A 45 0.82 14.95 2.18
C SER A 45 1.83 16.00 1.68
N PHE A 46 2.83 15.60 0.90
CA PHE A 46 3.90 16.46 0.37
C PHE A 46 3.85 16.65 -1.16
N LYS A 47 2.65 16.66 -1.76
CA LYS A 47 2.48 16.87 -3.22
C LYS A 47 3.31 18.03 -3.79
N GLY A 48 3.45 19.13 -3.04
CA GLY A 48 4.21 20.32 -3.44
C GLY A 48 5.70 20.06 -3.72
N ILE A 49 6.31 19.07 -3.06
CA ILE A 49 7.71 18.69 -3.32
C ILE A 49 7.82 17.98 -4.67
N ALA A 50 6.84 17.17 -5.05
CA ALA A 50 6.85 16.50 -6.36
C ALA A 50 6.70 17.51 -7.50
N TYR A 51 5.81 18.49 -7.37
CA TYR A 51 5.65 19.57 -8.35
C TYR A 51 6.86 20.51 -8.41
N PHE A 52 7.63 20.65 -7.32
CA PHE A 52 8.90 21.39 -7.33
C PHE A 52 9.95 20.75 -8.25
N PHE A 53 9.97 19.41 -8.36
CA PHE A 53 10.88 18.70 -9.26
C PHE A 53 10.40 18.65 -10.72
N GLY A 54 9.17 19.07 -11.00
CA GLY A 54 8.59 19.12 -12.35
C GLY A 54 7.25 18.38 -12.47
N ASN A 55 6.86 18.01 -13.69
CA ASN A 55 5.63 17.25 -13.92
C ASN A 55 5.78 15.83 -13.30
N PRO A 56 4.91 15.43 -12.35
CA PRO A 56 4.94 14.11 -11.72
C PRO A 56 4.89 12.94 -12.71
N GLU A 57 4.13 13.06 -13.81
CA GLU A 57 4.04 12.02 -14.83
C GLU A 57 5.40 11.79 -15.51
N LEU A 58 6.08 12.88 -15.88
CA LEU A 58 7.40 12.82 -16.49
C LEU A 58 8.46 12.28 -15.52
N LEU A 59 8.42 12.68 -14.25
CA LEU A 59 9.34 12.19 -13.22
C LEU A 59 9.17 10.68 -12.98
N VAL A 60 7.92 10.20 -12.94
CA VAL A 60 7.61 8.76 -12.80
C VAL A 60 8.09 7.97 -14.01
N MET A 61 7.86 8.46 -15.23
CA MET A 61 8.30 7.78 -16.45
C MET A 61 9.82 7.74 -16.57
N LEU A 62 10.48 8.89 -16.34
CA LEU A 62 11.94 9.01 -16.42
C LEU A 62 12.62 8.13 -15.38
N SER A 63 12.15 8.15 -14.13
CA SER A 63 12.66 7.25 -13.08
C SER A 63 12.46 5.78 -13.44
N GLY A 64 11.31 5.42 -14.03
CA GLY A 64 11.07 4.08 -14.58
C GLY A 64 12.13 3.64 -15.58
N ILE A 65 12.41 4.46 -16.60
CA ILE A 65 13.42 4.17 -17.64
C ILE A 65 14.82 4.03 -17.02
N VAL A 66 15.21 4.98 -16.16
CA VAL A 66 16.54 4.97 -15.53
C VAL A 66 16.70 3.74 -14.64
N MET A 67 15.70 3.39 -13.83
CA MET A 67 15.74 2.19 -12.98
C MET A 67 15.78 0.90 -13.80
N LEU A 68 15.12 0.85 -14.96
CA LEU A 68 15.16 -0.33 -15.84
C LEU A 68 16.58 -0.54 -16.37
N ILE A 69 17.18 0.49 -16.97
CA ILE A 69 18.52 0.43 -17.55
C ILE A 69 19.56 0.13 -16.47
N ALA A 70 19.51 0.85 -15.35
CA ALA A 70 20.44 0.67 -14.25
C ALA A 70 20.21 -0.67 -13.51
N GLY A 71 18.98 -1.15 -13.39
CA GLY A 71 18.66 -2.47 -12.86
C GLY A 71 19.32 -3.59 -13.66
N PHE A 72 19.22 -3.55 -14.99
CA PHE A 72 19.92 -4.49 -15.86
C PHE A 72 21.45 -4.33 -15.80
N GLY A 73 21.94 -3.10 -15.75
CA GLY A 73 23.36 -2.80 -15.57
C GLY A 73 23.92 -3.45 -14.29
N LEU A 74 23.18 -3.35 -13.18
CA LEU A 74 23.57 -3.94 -11.90
C LEU A 74 23.55 -5.47 -11.99
N LEU A 75 22.49 -6.04 -12.58
CA LEU A 75 22.32 -7.49 -12.75
C LEU A 75 23.48 -8.13 -13.52
N ILE A 76 23.85 -7.54 -14.65
CA ILE A 76 24.95 -8.02 -15.50
C ILE A 76 26.33 -7.71 -14.87
N GLY A 77 26.38 -6.75 -13.93
CA GLY A 77 27.62 -6.29 -13.31
C GLY A 77 28.41 -5.32 -14.20
N PHE A 78 27.72 -4.54 -15.02
CA PHE A 78 28.32 -3.45 -15.79
C PHE A 78 28.55 -2.25 -14.88
N LYS A 79 29.79 -1.73 -14.84
CA LYS A 79 30.19 -0.55 -14.03
C LYS A 79 29.47 -0.45 -12.68
N THR A 80 29.49 -1.55 -11.91
CA THR A 80 28.60 -1.80 -10.76
C THR A 80 28.50 -0.64 -9.76
N ARG A 81 29.62 0.03 -9.46
CA ARG A 81 29.64 1.18 -8.55
C ARG A 81 28.78 2.34 -9.03
N TRP A 82 28.96 2.74 -10.30
CA TRP A 82 28.23 3.85 -10.91
C TRP A 82 26.76 3.52 -11.08
N VAL A 83 26.47 2.30 -11.51
CA VAL A 83 25.09 1.84 -11.67
C VAL A 83 24.35 1.82 -10.33
N ALA A 84 25.00 1.33 -9.26
CA ALA A 84 24.41 1.36 -7.92
C ALA A 84 24.23 2.80 -7.39
N ALA A 85 25.15 3.71 -7.69
CA ALA A 85 25.02 5.12 -7.34
C ALA A 85 23.83 5.79 -8.05
N ILE A 86 23.61 5.51 -9.33
CA ILE A 86 22.45 6.00 -10.09
C ILE A 86 21.15 5.47 -9.47
N LEU A 87 21.08 4.16 -9.17
CA LEU A 87 19.90 3.58 -8.53
C LEU A 87 19.63 4.21 -7.15
N LEU A 88 20.67 4.52 -6.38
CA LEU A 88 20.54 5.19 -5.08
C LEU A 88 20.04 6.62 -5.24
N ALA A 89 20.58 7.36 -6.22
CA ALA A 89 20.15 8.73 -6.52
C ALA A 89 18.69 8.81 -6.96
N VAL A 90 18.17 7.80 -7.66
CA VAL A 90 16.75 7.73 -8.03
C VAL A 90 15.87 7.30 -6.86
N LEU A 91 16.36 6.42 -5.99
CA LEU A 91 15.61 5.93 -4.82
C LEU A 91 15.30 7.06 -3.82
N ILE A 92 16.22 7.99 -3.60
CA ILE A 92 16.07 9.06 -2.60
C ILE A 92 14.85 9.96 -2.88
N PRO A 93 14.71 10.59 -4.07
CA PRO A 93 13.54 11.41 -4.39
C PRO A 93 12.23 10.63 -4.29
N ILE A 94 12.17 9.40 -4.80
CA ILE A 94 10.97 8.55 -4.75
C ILE A 94 10.55 8.28 -3.30
N THR A 95 11.52 8.05 -2.42
CA THR A 95 11.26 7.83 -0.98
C THR A 95 10.65 9.09 -0.35
N LEU A 96 11.23 10.25 -0.64
CA LEU A 96 10.81 11.53 -0.06
C LEU A 96 9.45 11.99 -0.57
N THR A 97 9.16 11.83 -1.86
CA THR A 97 7.92 12.35 -2.47
C THR A 97 6.72 11.43 -2.27
N VAL A 98 6.90 10.11 -2.36
CA VAL A 98 5.78 9.15 -2.35
C VAL A 98 5.52 8.58 -0.95
N GLN A 99 6.56 8.38 -0.13
CA GLN A 99 6.48 7.50 1.04
C GLN A 99 6.58 8.21 2.39
N VAL A 100 7.27 9.36 2.47
CA VAL A 100 7.29 10.18 3.70
C VAL A 100 5.94 10.85 3.97
N GLY A 101 5.09 11.01 2.94
CA GLY A 101 3.74 11.58 3.06
C GLY A 101 2.67 10.65 3.67
N GLN A 102 2.96 9.35 3.82
CA GLN A 102 2.07 8.33 4.39
C GLN A 102 2.58 7.87 5.77
N ILE A 103 2.63 8.80 6.73
CA ILE A 103 3.15 8.60 8.11
C ILE A 103 2.43 7.51 8.93
N THR A 104 1.35 6.90 8.43
CA THR A 104 0.62 5.85 9.13
C THR A 104 1.32 4.48 9.09
N THR A 105 2.30 4.26 8.21
CA THR A 105 3.14 3.05 8.23
C THR A 105 4.61 3.37 7.89
N LEU A 106 5.54 3.11 8.81
CA LEU A 106 7.00 3.28 8.57
C LEU A 106 7.61 2.20 7.66
N GLY A 107 6.85 1.16 7.29
CA GLY A 107 7.32 0.02 6.52
C GLY A 107 7.94 0.36 5.15
N PRO A 108 7.28 1.18 4.30
CA PRO A 108 7.85 1.61 3.02
C PRO A 108 9.19 2.34 3.14
N LEU A 109 9.34 3.18 4.17
CA LEU A 109 10.59 3.90 4.44
C LEU A 109 11.73 2.93 4.77
N PHE A 110 11.52 2.01 5.72
CA PHE A 110 12.55 1.05 6.12
C PHE A 110 12.96 0.10 5.00
N LYS A 111 12.03 -0.27 4.10
CA LYS A 111 12.37 -1.03 2.89
C LYS A 111 13.40 -0.27 2.04
N ASN A 112 13.21 1.03 1.82
CA ASN A 112 14.14 1.81 1.01
C ASN A 112 15.48 2.05 1.71
N ILE A 113 15.49 2.12 3.04
CA ILE A 113 16.73 2.13 3.84
C ILE A 113 17.51 0.82 3.61
N ALA A 114 16.84 -0.33 3.67
CA ALA A 114 17.47 -1.63 3.41
C ALA A 114 18.02 -1.74 1.98
N ILE A 115 17.25 -1.29 0.98
CA ILE A 115 17.69 -1.23 -0.43
C ILE A 115 18.91 -0.32 -0.58
N SER A 116 18.90 0.85 0.07
CA SER A 116 20.02 1.79 0.09
C SER A 116 21.27 1.14 0.68
N GLY A 117 21.15 0.36 1.75
CA GLY A 117 22.27 -0.42 2.32
C GLY A 117 22.86 -1.42 1.32
N GLY A 118 22.01 -2.14 0.57
CA GLY A 118 22.45 -3.02 -0.51
C GLY A 118 23.15 -2.30 -1.66
N LEU A 119 22.70 -1.10 -2.03
CA LEU A 119 23.33 -0.28 -3.06
C LEU A 119 24.67 0.28 -2.58
N LEU A 120 24.74 0.80 -1.35
CA LEU A 120 25.96 1.28 -0.71
C LEU A 120 27.01 0.17 -0.64
N PHE A 121 26.62 -1.08 -0.37
CA PHE A 121 27.52 -2.22 -0.47
C PHE A 121 28.19 -2.31 -1.84
N PHE A 122 27.45 -2.13 -2.94
CA PHE A 122 28.01 -2.16 -4.30
C PHE A 122 28.80 -0.92 -4.69
N ILE A 123 28.50 0.24 -4.09
CA ILE A 123 29.23 1.50 -4.31
C ILE A 123 30.60 1.44 -3.63
N LEU A 124 30.64 1.03 -2.36
CA LEU A 124 31.85 1.06 -1.54
C LEU A 124 32.86 -0.04 -1.95
N ASN A 125 32.39 -1.17 -2.48
CA ASN A 125 33.25 -2.30 -2.84
C ASN A 125 33.67 -2.29 -4.33
N ASP A 126 34.95 -2.55 -4.60
CA ASP A 126 35.48 -2.64 -5.97
C ASP A 126 35.43 -4.07 -6.50
N PHE A 127 34.52 -4.33 -7.44
CA PHE A 127 34.42 -5.64 -8.09
C PHE A 127 35.13 -5.69 -9.46
N THR A 128 35.78 -4.60 -9.88
CA THR A 128 36.39 -4.51 -11.22
C THR A 128 37.81 -5.10 -11.30
N LYS A 129 38.49 -5.29 -10.16
CA LYS A 129 39.86 -5.85 -10.07
C LYS A 129 39.93 -7.38 -10.15
N THR A 130 39.21 -8.01 -11.07
CA THR A 130 39.29 -9.49 -11.27
C THR A 130 40.00 -9.82 -12.59
N ASN A 131 41.03 -10.67 -12.51
CA ASN A 131 42.03 -10.95 -13.53
C ASN A 131 41.45 -11.44 -14.89
N ASN A 132 41.99 -10.96 -16.02
CA ASN A 132 41.42 -11.08 -17.38
C ASN A 132 41.16 -12.52 -17.86
N LYS A 133 41.88 -13.53 -17.35
CA LYS A 133 41.72 -14.95 -17.73
C LYS A 133 40.37 -15.55 -17.32
N TYR A 134 39.78 -15.07 -16.21
CA TYR A 134 38.47 -15.52 -15.72
C TYR A 134 37.30 -14.77 -16.35
N LYS A 135 37.56 -13.67 -17.07
CA LYS A 135 36.55 -12.78 -17.65
C LYS A 135 35.67 -13.50 -18.69
N ARG A 136 36.29 -14.32 -19.55
CA ARG A 136 35.61 -15.10 -20.62
C ARG A 136 34.85 -16.31 -20.06
N LEU A 137 35.41 -17.00 -19.06
CA LEU A 137 34.77 -18.13 -18.38
C LEU A 137 33.58 -17.68 -17.52
N ILE A 138 33.70 -16.55 -16.82
CA ILE A 138 32.59 -15.90 -16.09
C ILE A 138 31.52 -15.39 -17.07
N GLN A 139 31.89 -14.94 -18.28
CA GLN A 139 30.94 -14.49 -19.30
C GLN A 139 30.11 -15.64 -19.89
N LEU A 140 30.71 -16.81 -20.10
CA LEU A 140 30.02 -18.03 -20.52
C LEU A 140 29.17 -18.65 -19.40
N LEU A 141 29.69 -18.68 -18.16
CA LEU A 141 28.89 -19.05 -16.97
C LEU A 141 27.72 -18.09 -16.77
N LYS A 142 27.92 -16.76 -16.96
CA LYS A 142 26.83 -15.78 -16.91
C LYS A 142 25.71 -16.12 -17.89
N ILE A 143 25.97 -16.59 -19.10
CA ILE A 143 24.94 -16.99 -20.07
C ILE A 143 24.13 -18.22 -19.57
N PHE A 144 24.81 -19.21 -18.98
CA PHE A 144 24.15 -20.41 -18.45
C PHE A 144 23.36 -20.10 -17.16
N THR A 145 23.90 -19.25 -16.29
CA THR A 145 23.23 -18.75 -15.09
C THR A 145 22.11 -17.77 -15.45
N MET A 146 22.21 -17.02 -16.56
CA MET A 146 21.16 -16.12 -17.07
C MET A 146 19.89 -16.87 -17.46
N LYS A 147 19.95 -18.11 -17.98
CA LYS A 147 18.74 -18.92 -18.20
C LYS A 147 18.04 -19.28 -16.88
N LYS A 148 18.79 -19.63 -15.84
CA LYS A 148 18.24 -19.90 -14.49
C LYS A 148 17.79 -18.62 -13.77
N ILE A 149 18.50 -17.52 -13.95
CA ILE A 149 18.14 -16.18 -13.43
C ILE A 149 16.90 -15.65 -14.14
N LEU A 150 16.77 -15.84 -15.46
CA LEU A 150 15.57 -15.52 -16.21
C LEU A 150 14.40 -16.34 -15.69
N PHE A 151 14.61 -17.64 -15.45
CA PHE A 151 13.60 -18.51 -14.84
C PHE A 151 13.19 -18.06 -13.42
N ILE A 152 14.16 -17.64 -12.58
CA ILE A 152 13.91 -17.08 -11.24
C ILE A 152 13.24 -15.71 -11.31
N LEU A 153 13.60 -14.85 -12.27
CA LEU A 153 12.95 -13.56 -12.50
C LEU A 153 11.52 -13.75 -13.00
N THR A 154 11.27 -14.69 -13.91
CA THR A 154 9.92 -15.06 -14.35
C THR A 154 9.12 -15.66 -13.19
N ALA A 155 9.71 -16.54 -12.38
CA ALA A 155 9.06 -17.08 -11.20
C ALA A 155 8.77 -15.99 -10.15
N LEU A 156 9.70 -15.04 -9.95
CA LEU A 156 9.52 -13.91 -9.03
C LEU A 156 8.46 -12.94 -9.53
N THR A 157 8.35 -12.68 -10.84
CA THR A 157 7.25 -11.90 -11.42
C THR A 157 5.90 -12.61 -11.29
N ILE A 158 5.88 -13.95 -11.35
CA ILE A 158 4.67 -14.76 -11.11
C ILE A 158 4.27 -14.73 -9.62
N LEU A 159 5.24 -14.68 -8.70
CA LEU A 159 4.97 -14.44 -7.27
C LEU A 159 4.46 -13.01 -6.99
N SER A 160 4.88 -12.01 -7.77
CA SER A 160 4.32 -10.65 -7.67
C SER A 160 2.84 -10.55 -8.07
N SER A 161 2.36 -11.46 -8.94
CA SER A 161 0.95 -11.57 -9.33
C SER A 161 0.10 -12.40 -8.38
N LEU A 162 0.71 -13.13 -7.43
CA LEU A 162 -0.03 -13.58 -6.27
C LEU A 162 -0.31 -12.34 -5.43
N ASN A 163 -1.54 -11.85 -5.54
CA ASN A 163 -2.07 -10.74 -4.76
C ASN A 163 -1.54 -10.83 -3.32
N MET A 164 -0.55 -10.00 -3.00
CA MET A 164 -0.24 -9.64 -1.61
C MET A 164 -1.52 -9.03 -1.05
N LYS A 165 -2.40 -9.86 -0.49
CA LYS A 165 -3.47 -9.45 0.42
C LYS A 165 -2.84 -9.04 1.75
N ALA A 166 -1.91 -8.10 1.70
CA ALA A 166 -1.54 -7.31 2.86
C ALA A 166 -2.58 -6.18 2.91
N GLN A 167 -3.61 -6.42 3.73
CA GLN A 167 -4.74 -5.52 4.01
C GLN A 167 -5.81 -5.48 2.91
N HIS A 168 -6.99 -5.93 3.29
CA HIS A 168 -8.24 -5.86 2.53
C HIS A 168 -8.66 -4.38 2.44
N HIS A 169 -7.96 -3.60 1.63
CA HIS A 169 -8.36 -2.26 1.22
C HIS A 169 -8.30 -2.27 -0.30
N ASP A 170 -9.46 -2.24 -0.94
CA ASP A 170 -9.54 -1.97 -2.36
C ASP A 170 -9.22 -0.47 -2.54
N PRO A 171 -8.02 -0.10 -3.02
CA PRO A 171 -7.59 1.30 -3.08
C PRO A 171 -8.42 2.12 -4.08
N ASP A 172 -9.27 1.46 -4.87
CA ASP A 172 -10.13 2.09 -5.85
C ASP A 172 -11.56 2.32 -5.30
N LYS A 173 -11.85 1.89 -4.05
CA LYS A 173 -13.16 2.07 -3.39
C LYS A 173 -13.11 3.06 -2.22
N ASN A 174 -14.06 3.99 -2.18
CA ASN A 174 -14.33 4.87 -1.05
C ASN A 174 -15.18 4.14 -0.02
N ASN A 175 -14.64 3.92 1.17
CA ASN A 175 -15.35 3.28 2.28
C ASN A 175 -15.66 4.30 3.37
N TYR A 176 -16.83 4.17 4.00
CA TYR A 176 -17.40 5.15 4.91
C TYR A 176 -17.77 4.52 6.24
N VAL A 177 -17.52 5.23 7.33
CA VAL A 177 -18.01 4.85 8.66
C VAL A 177 -18.55 6.08 9.38
N ILE A 178 -19.77 5.98 9.89
CA ILE A 178 -20.38 7.04 10.68
C ILE A 178 -20.69 6.51 12.07
N LEU A 179 -20.22 7.22 13.09
CA LEU A 179 -20.63 6.97 14.47
C LEU A 179 -21.68 8.01 14.85
N THR A 180 -22.87 7.57 15.26
CA THR A 180 -23.95 8.48 15.67
C THR A 180 -24.42 8.15 17.08
N LYS A 181 -24.77 9.19 17.84
CA LYS A 181 -25.44 9.06 19.14
C LYS A 181 -26.94 9.32 19.07
N LYS A 182 -27.54 9.49 17.88
CA LYS A 182 -28.96 9.84 17.70
C LYS A 182 -29.61 9.08 16.55
N ILE A 183 -30.58 8.20 16.86
CA ILE A 183 -31.37 7.48 15.84
C ILE A 183 -32.00 8.41 14.78
N PRO A 184 -32.54 9.61 15.09
CA PRO A 184 -33.07 10.49 14.06
C PRO A 184 -32.05 10.94 13.00
N GLN A 185 -30.75 10.92 13.30
CA GLN A 185 -29.69 11.21 12.33
C GLN A 185 -29.52 10.10 11.29
N LEU A 186 -30.10 8.90 11.48
CA LEU A 186 -30.10 7.85 10.45
C LEU A 186 -30.77 8.35 9.16
N GLN A 187 -31.79 9.22 9.25
CA GLN A 187 -32.45 9.76 8.06
C GLN A 187 -31.49 10.56 7.16
N PRO A 188 -30.81 11.63 7.64
CA PRO A 188 -29.84 12.34 6.83
C PRO A 188 -28.62 11.49 6.46
N ILE A 189 -28.14 10.60 7.35
CA ILE A 189 -27.03 9.69 7.04
C ILE A 189 -27.36 8.80 5.82
N LEU A 190 -28.57 8.25 5.77
CA LEU A 190 -28.99 7.40 4.66
C LEU A 190 -29.21 8.18 3.36
N ILE A 191 -29.65 9.44 3.44
CA ILE A 191 -29.69 10.34 2.27
C ILE A 191 -28.27 10.54 1.73
N THR A 192 -27.32 10.86 2.61
CA THR A 192 -25.91 11.03 2.23
C THR A 192 -25.32 9.75 1.63
N ALA A 193 -25.65 8.57 2.15
CA ALA A 193 -25.19 7.31 1.58
C ALA A 193 -25.75 7.07 0.16
N GLU A 194 -27.01 7.42 -0.08
CA GLU A 194 -27.63 7.35 -1.41
C GLU A 194 -26.97 8.32 -2.40
N GLU A 195 -26.68 9.56 -1.97
CA GLU A 195 -25.99 10.57 -2.78
C GLU A 195 -24.54 10.17 -3.09
N LEU A 196 -23.78 9.71 -2.08
CA LEU A 196 -22.41 9.21 -2.26
C LEU A 196 -22.35 7.99 -3.18
N LYS A 197 -23.36 7.12 -3.14
CA LYS A 197 -23.45 5.98 -4.06
C LYS A 197 -23.61 6.43 -5.51
N ILE A 198 -24.33 7.52 -5.76
CA ILE A 198 -24.45 8.11 -7.10
C ILE A 198 -23.16 8.83 -7.49
N GLU A 199 -22.58 9.61 -6.59
CA GLU A 199 -21.35 10.39 -6.80
C GLU A 199 -20.14 9.49 -7.08
N ASP A 200 -19.93 8.46 -6.26
CA ASP A 200 -18.79 7.57 -6.37
C ASP A 200 -18.98 6.49 -7.45
N GLY A 201 -20.23 6.14 -7.78
CA GLY A 201 -20.58 5.10 -8.74
C GLY A 201 -19.83 3.79 -8.49
N ASN A 202 -18.96 3.40 -9.43
CA ASN A 202 -18.14 2.19 -9.31
C ASN A 202 -17.10 2.26 -8.19
N ASN A 203 -16.82 3.43 -7.63
CA ASN A 203 -15.91 3.61 -6.51
C ASN A 203 -16.64 3.52 -5.15
N PHE A 204 -17.97 3.42 -5.12
CA PHE A 204 -18.70 3.29 -3.85
C PHE A 204 -18.37 1.94 -3.20
N GLY A 205 -17.83 2.00 -1.99
CA GLY A 205 -17.37 0.85 -1.21
C GLY A 205 -18.31 0.49 -0.06
N ASP A 206 -17.73 0.00 1.02
CA ASP A 206 -18.45 -0.34 2.25
C ASP A 206 -18.90 0.92 3.00
N PHE A 207 -20.14 0.94 3.48
CA PHE A 207 -20.69 2.04 4.27
C PHE A 207 -21.28 1.49 5.56
N GLN A 208 -20.68 1.84 6.71
CA GLN A 208 -21.12 1.39 8.02
C GLN A 208 -21.63 2.54 8.88
N VAL A 209 -22.74 2.32 9.59
CA VAL A 209 -23.25 3.25 10.60
C VAL A 209 -23.30 2.57 11.94
N ILE A 210 -22.62 3.12 12.95
CA ILE A 210 -22.53 2.57 14.30
C ILE A 210 -23.33 3.47 15.23
N VAL A 211 -24.42 2.94 15.79
CA VAL A 211 -25.25 3.64 16.77
C VAL A 211 -24.69 3.38 18.17
N CYS A 212 -24.23 4.44 18.83
CA CYS A 212 -23.66 4.44 20.17
C CYS A 212 -24.50 5.30 21.14
N GLY A 213 -24.17 5.24 22.43
CA GLY A 213 -24.75 6.12 23.44
C GLY A 213 -26.14 5.68 23.89
N GLN A 214 -26.85 6.57 24.59
CA GLN A 214 -28.12 6.22 25.26
C GLN A 214 -29.25 5.87 24.28
N THR A 215 -29.16 6.34 23.03
CA THR A 215 -30.18 6.11 22.02
C THR A 215 -30.24 4.67 21.52
N VAL A 216 -29.27 3.82 21.86
CA VAL A 216 -29.34 2.37 21.57
C VAL A 216 -30.60 1.71 22.17
N LYS A 217 -31.19 2.27 23.23
CA LYS A 217 -32.48 1.82 23.79
C LYS A 217 -33.62 1.86 22.76
N GLY A 218 -33.58 2.81 21.82
CA GLY A 218 -34.59 2.92 20.77
C GLY A 218 -34.42 1.91 19.64
N LEU A 219 -33.31 1.17 19.59
CA LEU A 219 -33.07 0.17 18.55
C LEU A 219 -33.95 -1.08 18.72
N SER A 220 -34.41 -1.38 19.94
CA SER A 220 -35.33 -2.48 20.22
C SER A 220 -36.73 -2.26 19.62
N ASP A 221 -37.09 -1.03 19.25
CA ASP A 221 -38.35 -0.74 18.56
C ASP A 221 -38.27 -1.15 17.09
N LYS A 222 -38.64 -2.41 16.83
CA LYS A 222 -38.63 -3.00 15.49
C LYS A 222 -39.51 -2.25 14.49
N ALA A 223 -40.63 -1.66 14.93
CA ALA A 223 -41.53 -0.93 14.06
C ALA A 223 -40.93 0.41 13.62
N ALA A 224 -40.37 1.17 14.57
CA ALA A 224 -39.67 2.42 14.28
C ALA A 224 -38.40 2.20 13.43
N MET A 225 -37.65 1.13 13.70
CA MET A 225 -36.41 0.82 13.00
C MET A 225 -36.62 0.25 11.60
N LYS A 226 -37.77 -0.37 11.32
CA LYS A 226 -38.05 -1.00 10.02
C LYS A 226 -37.78 -0.07 8.84
N LYS A 227 -38.23 1.19 8.93
CA LYS A 227 -38.03 2.20 7.87
C LYS A 227 -36.54 2.47 7.61
N PHE A 228 -35.73 2.55 8.66
CA PHE A 228 -34.30 2.80 8.54
C PHE A 228 -33.55 1.58 7.99
N ILE A 229 -33.91 0.38 8.44
CA ILE A 229 -33.31 -0.87 7.98
C ILE A 229 -33.60 -1.09 6.49
N ASP A 230 -34.86 -0.98 6.08
CA ASP A 230 -35.26 -1.18 4.68
C ASP A 230 -34.55 -0.18 3.75
N ARG A 231 -34.36 1.06 4.21
CA ARG A 231 -33.64 2.08 3.45
C ARG A 231 -32.13 1.85 3.42
N ALA A 232 -31.54 1.43 4.55
CA ALA A 232 -30.14 1.08 4.64
C ALA A 232 -29.78 -0.07 3.68
N GLU A 233 -30.60 -1.11 3.61
CA GLU A 233 -30.38 -2.23 2.67
C GLU A 233 -30.42 -1.77 1.21
N LYS A 234 -31.37 -0.90 0.83
CA LYS A 234 -31.43 -0.33 -0.53
C LYS A 234 -30.21 0.54 -0.84
N ALA A 235 -29.76 1.32 0.13
CA ALA A 235 -28.57 2.14 0.00
C ALA A 235 -27.28 1.29 -0.03
N GLY A 236 -27.29 0.06 0.51
CA GLY A 236 -26.09 -0.76 0.70
C GLY A 236 -25.30 -0.36 1.95
N VAL A 237 -26.00 0.11 2.98
CA VAL A 237 -25.46 0.55 4.27
C VAL A 237 -25.62 -0.54 5.32
N SER A 238 -24.54 -0.87 6.03
CA SER A 238 -24.57 -1.78 7.18
C SER A 238 -24.83 -0.98 8.46
N LEU A 239 -25.98 -1.21 9.08
CA LEU A 239 -26.31 -0.64 10.39
C LEU A 239 -25.76 -1.54 11.51
N LYS A 240 -25.10 -0.93 12.49
CA LYS A 240 -24.48 -1.64 13.62
C LYS A 240 -24.85 -1.01 14.96
N ALA A 241 -25.07 -1.84 15.97
CA ALA A 241 -25.28 -1.42 17.35
C ALA A 241 -24.00 -1.57 18.18
N CYS A 242 -23.70 -0.60 19.02
CA CYS A 242 -22.54 -0.63 19.91
C CYS A 242 -22.83 -1.45 21.17
N GLY A 243 -22.25 -2.65 21.27
CA GLY A 243 -22.36 -3.57 22.41
C GLY A 243 -21.98 -2.92 23.75
N PHE A 244 -20.92 -2.13 23.79
CA PHE A 244 -20.54 -1.35 24.98
C PHE A 244 -21.68 -0.43 25.45
N SER A 245 -22.42 0.18 24.53
CA SER A 245 -23.58 1.01 24.87
C SER A 245 -24.78 0.15 25.28
N LEU A 246 -25.05 -0.96 24.57
CA LEU A 246 -26.12 -1.90 24.93
C LEU A 246 -25.96 -2.38 26.39
N ASN A 247 -24.75 -2.84 26.74
CA ASN A 247 -24.41 -3.30 28.08
C ASN A 247 -24.56 -2.18 29.11
N LYS A 248 -24.05 -0.98 28.82
CA LYS A 248 -24.14 0.18 29.73
C LYS A 248 -25.57 0.62 30.00
N PHE A 249 -26.47 0.49 29.01
CA PHE A 249 -27.84 0.97 29.09
C PHE A 249 -28.88 -0.14 29.33
N GLY A 250 -28.43 -1.38 29.56
CA GLY A 250 -29.28 -2.51 29.93
C GLY A 250 -30.20 -2.99 28.81
N VAL A 251 -29.75 -2.91 27.56
CA VAL A 251 -30.52 -3.37 26.38
C VAL A 251 -30.08 -4.79 26.03
N ASP A 252 -31.02 -5.72 25.90
CA ASP A 252 -30.73 -7.09 25.50
C ASP A 252 -30.35 -7.16 24.01
N PRO A 253 -29.17 -7.69 23.65
CA PRO A 253 -28.78 -7.94 22.26
C PRO A 253 -29.83 -8.68 21.41
N GLN A 254 -30.67 -9.54 22.01
CA GLN A 254 -31.70 -10.30 21.29
C GLN A 254 -32.89 -9.43 20.84
N GLU A 255 -33.07 -8.26 21.45
CA GLU A 255 -34.11 -7.30 21.06
C GLU A 255 -33.73 -6.50 19.81
N ILE A 256 -32.42 -6.43 19.52
CA ILE A 256 -31.90 -5.72 18.36
C ILE A 256 -32.36 -6.42 17.06
N PRO A 257 -32.83 -5.67 16.05
CA PRO A 257 -33.24 -6.26 14.77
C PRO A 257 -32.13 -7.12 14.18
N SER A 258 -32.45 -8.34 13.75
CA SER A 258 -31.48 -9.34 13.26
C SER A 258 -30.67 -8.89 12.03
N LYS A 259 -31.13 -7.84 11.34
CA LYS A 259 -30.44 -7.20 10.22
C LYS A 259 -29.38 -6.18 10.63
N MET A 260 -29.26 -5.89 11.93
CA MET A 260 -28.22 -5.03 12.49
C MET A 260 -27.16 -5.88 13.18
N ASP A 261 -25.90 -5.68 12.82
CA ASP A 261 -24.81 -6.36 13.51
C ASP A 261 -24.51 -5.67 14.85
N ILE A 262 -23.98 -6.42 15.81
CA ILE A 262 -23.49 -5.86 17.07
C ILE A 262 -21.97 -5.85 17.04
N VAL A 263 -21.36 -4.69 17.31
CA VAL A 263 -19.92 -4.55 17.50
C VAL A 263 -19.62 -4.35 18.98
N GLU A 264 -18.66 -5.09 19.52
CA GLU A 264 -18.37 -5.08 20.96
C GLU A 264 -18.09 -3.68 21.49
N ASN A 265 -17.23 -2.91 20.81
CA ASN A 265 -16.95 -1.51 21.13
C ASN A 265 -16.99 -0.65 19.86
N GLY A 266 -18.05 0.15 19.70
CA GLY A 266 -18.26 0.98 18.52
C GLY A 266 -17.20 2.05 18.29
N ILE A 267 -16.63 2.64 19.37
CA ILE A 267 -15.57 3.65 19.26
C ILE A 267 -14.28 2.99 18.76
N LEU A 268 -13.91 1.85 19.36
CA LEU A 268 -12.75 1.09 18.93
C LEU A 268 -12.90 0.59 17.48
N HIS A 269 -14.06 0.07 17.12
CA HIS A 269 -14.39 -0.37 15.76
C HIS A 269 -14.23 0.78 14.75
N ASN A 270 -14.74 1.98 15.08
CA ASN A 270 -14.56 3.16 14.25
C ASN A 270 -13.07 3.48 14.01
N PHE A 271 -12.24 3.49 15.06
CA PHE A 271 -10.79 3.69 14.90
C PHE A 271 -10.12 2.59 14.09
N GLN A 272 -10.56 1.34 14.21
CA GLN A 272 -10.03 0.23 13.42
C GLN A 272 -10.36 0.38 11.94
N LEU A 273 -11.54 0.91 11.60
CA LEU A 273 -11.93 1.21 10.22
C LEU A 273 -11.20 2.44 9.67
N GLN A 274 -11.05 3.50 10.46
CA GLN A 274 -10.21 4.65 10.09
C GLN A 274 -8.76 4.22 9.77
N LYS A 275 -8.17 3.34 10.58
CA LYS A 275 -6.84 2.76 10.30
C LYS A 275 -6.78 1.93 9.01
N LYS A 276 -7.93 1.46 8.51
CA LYS A 276 -8.09 0.77 7.23
C LYS A 276 -8.46 1.72 6.08
N GLY A 277 -8.41 3.04 6.29
CA GLY A 277 -8.65 4.05 5.26
C GLY A 277 -10.11 4.43 5.04
N TYR A 278 -11.00 4.20 6.02
CA TYR A 278 -12.39 4.64 5.91
C TYR A 278 -12.49 6.14 6.16
N PHE A 279 -13.30 6.84 5.35
CA PHE A 279 -13.76 8.19 5.67
C PHE A 279 -14.71 8.11 6.87
N SER A 280 -14.46 8.93 7.88
CA SER A 280 -15.16 8.82 9.16
C SER A 280 -15.72 10.15 9.64
N ILE A 281 -16.97 10.12 10.09
CA ILE A 281 -17.67 11.25 10.71
C ILE A 281 -18.31 10.78 12.03
N GLU A 282 -18.23 11.60 13.07
CA GLU A 282 -18.99 11.43 14.32
C GLU A 282 -20.08 12.50 14.43
N LEU A 283 -21.32 12.09 14.80
CA LEU A 283 -22.54 12.92 14.85
C LEU A 283 -23.32 12.83 16.17
#